data_AF-W2YJC7-F1
#
_entry.id   AF-W2YJC7-F1
#
_cell.length_a   1.000
_cell.length_b   1.000
_cell.length_c   1.000
_cell.angle_alpha   90.00
_cell.angle_beta   90.00
_cell.angle_gamma   90.00
#
_symmetry.space_group_name_H-M   'P 1'
#
loop_
_entity.id
_entity.type
_entity.pdbx_description
1 polymer ?
#
loop_
_entity_poly.entity_id
_entity_poly.type
_entity_poly.pdbx_seq_one_letter_code
_entity_poly.pdbx_strand_id
1 'polypeptide(L)'
;MASAKTMAAKSLSPDQNRRGSIGTMDTDDDLEETFDVEAVAQLLALKTTELMQLQRTHDEYVKSSCEYERELEIEVDRYEKKTQQLESAALQLERDKCDLNSSMNGVKEELQATHRREHMLQTQLEEMKWKIQRLEQANDELETSARVAQATIEDLHHKSETLLEQNVFLQHEKEELLKQLSSIIVAEVHPTPVEPRTASTRFSRFSRKSSSYVSETAAPVAPIQEENTRKGKRRKGRRPEVLETCLHLTCRKCRANKPHAHNGGSDEKGSVSAFFERLRIFLFGPDR
;
A
#
# COMPACT_ATOMS: atom_id res chain seq x y z
N MET A 1 -23.84 24.61 25.41
CA MET A 1 -24.70 24.44 26.60
C MET A 1 -23.81 24.56 27.83
N ALA A 2 -24.13 25.53 28.71
CA ALA A 2 -23.78 25.69 30.15
C ALA A 2 -22.34 25.38 30.61
N SER A 3 -21.61 26.20 31.38
CA SER A 3 -21.99 27.13 32.45
C SER A 3 -20.81 28.07 32.73
N ALA A 4 -20.99 29.37 32.55
CA ALA A 4 -20.11 30.39 33.16
C ALA A 4 -20.73 30.76 34.52
N LYS A 5 -20.06 30.42 35.62
CA LYS A 5 -20.41 30.88 36.97
C LYS A 5 -19.78 32.25 37.20
N THR A 6 -20.57 33.29 37.02
CA THR A 6 -20.33 34.65 37.51
C THR A 6 -20.43 34.62 39.04
N MET A 7 -19.31 34.87 39.73
CA MET A 7 -19.31 35.12 41.18
C MET A 7 -19.66 36.59 41.41
N ALA A 8 -20.75 36.80 42.13
CA ALA A 8 -21.27 38.11 42.50
C ALA A 8 -20.35 38.81 43.51
N ALA A 9 -19.93 40.03 43.17
CA ALA A 9 -19.31 40.97 44.08
C ALA A 9 -20.34 41.37 45.16
N LYS A 10 -20.03 41.05 46.42
CA LYS A 10 -20.85 41.44 47.57
C LYS A 10 -20.37 42.80 48.05
N SER A 11 -21.06 43.85 47.59
CA SER A 11 -20.91 45.22 48.08
C SER A 11 -21.29 45.29 49.55
N LEU A 12 -20.34 45.62 50.42
CA LEU A 12 -20.59 45.97 51.82
C LEU A 12 -21.05 47.43 51.89
N SER A 13 -22.29 47.63 52.32
CA SER A 13 -22.88 48.94 52.62
C SER A 13 -22.20 49.57 53.84
N PRO A 14 -22.03 50.91 53.90
CA PRO A 14 -21.57 51.60 55.10
C PRO A 14 -22.74 51.79 56.07
N ASP A 15 -22.61 51.24 57.27
CA ASP A 15 -23.54 51.46 58.37
C ASP A 15 -23.47 52.93 58.83
N GLN A 16 -24.50 53.68 58.50
CA GLN A 16 -24.85 54.95 59.13
C GLN A 16 -25.73 54.65 60.34
N ASN A 17 -25.24 54.97 61.54
CA ASN A 17 -25.97 55.50 62.71
C ASN A 17 -25.37 55.02 64.02
N ARG A 18 -24.73 55.92 64.76
CA ARG A 18 -25.03 56.09 66.20
C ARG A 18 -24.60 57.46 66.71
N ARG A 19 -25.64 58.30 66.77
CA ARG A 19 -25.75 59.56 67.51
C ARG A 19 -25.54 59.28 69.00
N GLY A 20 -24.48 59.82 69.58
CA GLY A 20 -24.20 59.81 71.01
C GLY A 20 -23.83 61.22 71.46
N SER A 21 -24.85 62.06 71.62
CA SER A 21 -24.75 63.37 72.25
C SER A 21 -24.60 63.14 73.75
N ILE A 22 -23.40 63.31 74.30
CA ILE A 22 -23.17 63.40 75.75
C ILE A 22 -22.75 64.84 76.05
N GLY A 23 -23.50 65.42 76.98
CA GLY A 23 -23.55 66.85 77.25
C GLY A 23 -22.26 67.41 77.84
N THR A 24 -22.00 68.63 77.42
CA THR A 24 -21.21 69.64 78.13
C THR A 24 -21.90 69.94 79.46
N MET A 25 -21.36 69.45 80.58
CA MET A 25 -21.61 70.07 81.87
C MET A 25 -20.50 71.08 82.11
N ASP A 26 -20.86 72.35 81.95
CA ASP A 26 -20.16 73.46 82.57
C ASP A 26 -20.36 73.35 84.08
N THR A 27 -19.28 73.06 84.78
CA THR A 27 -19.15 73.32 86.21
C THR A 27 -18.11 74.41 86.37
N ASP A 28 -18.60 75.66 86.34
CA ASP A 28 -17.92 76.78 86.97
C ASP A 28 -17.95 76.52 88.49
N ASP A 29 -16.86 75.95 89.01
CA ASP A 29 -16.60 75.86 90.44
C ASP A 29 -15.31 76.65 90.69
N ASP A 30 -15.50 77.92 91.07
CA ASP A 30 -14.47 78.81 91.63
C ASP A 30 -14.01 78.22 92.97
N LEU A 31 -13.08 77.27 92.90
CA LEU A 31 -12.26 76.84 94.02
C LEU A 31 -10.82 77.22 93.68
N GLU A 32 -10.20 78.01 94.57
CA GLU A 32 -8.77 78.27 94.54
C GLU A 32 -8.01 76.93 94.63
N GLU A 33 -7.78 76.34 93.47
CA GLU A 33 -6.94 75.18 93.30
C GLU A 33 -5.50 75.68 93.44
N THR A 34 -4.94 75.57 94.64
CA THR A 34 -3.49 75.44 94.76
C THR A 34 -3.14 74.17 94.01
N PHE A 35 -2.94 74.29 92.69
CA PHE A 35 -2.45 73.22 91.85
C PHE A 35 -1.21 72.70 92.53
N ASP A 36 -1.29 71.47 93.03
CA ASP A 36 -0.10 70.77 93.47
C ASP A 36 0.71 70.52 92.20
N VAL A 37 1.56 71.49 91.86
CA VAL A 37 2.35 71.57 90.62
C VAL A 37 3.12 70.26 90.42
N GLU A 38 3.47 69.60 91.53
CA GLU A 38 4.12 68.30 91.55
C GLU A 38 3.20 67.15 91.07
N ALA A 39 1.93 67.12 91.47
CA ALA A 39 0.97 66.12 91.01
C ALA A 39 0.61 66.29 89.52
N VAL A 40 0.48 67.54 89.05
CA VAL A 40 0.27 67.84 87.63
C VAL A 40 1.49 67.47 86.79
N ALA A 41 2.70 67.74 87.29
CA ALA A 41 3.95 67.34 86.63
C ALA A 41 4.11 65.81 86.55
N GLN A 42 3.75 65.08 87.60
CA GLN A 42 3.75 63.62 87.60
C GLN A 42 2.73 63.04 86.60
N LEU A 43 1.51 63.58 86.55
CA LEU A 43 0.49 63.17 85.58
C LEU A 43 0.93 63.46 84.14
N LEU A 44 1.55 64.62 83.91
CA LEU A 44 2.07 65.01 82.60
C LEU A 44 3.24 64.10 82.16
N ALA A 45 4.11 63.72 83.10
CA ALA A 45 5.17 62.73 82.84
C ALA A 45 4.58 61.36 82.47
N LEU A 46 3.57 60.88 83.21
CA LEU A 46 2.87 59.62 82.90
C LEU A 46 2.22 59.67 81.51
N LYS A 47 1.47 60.74 81.20
CA LYS A 47 0.84 60.91 79.88
C LYS A 47 1.87 61.01 78.76
N THR A 48 3.02 61.63 79.01
CA THR A 48 4.13 61.65 78.04
C THR A 48 4.67 60.24 77.79
N THR A 49 4.84 59.43 78.84
CA THR A 49 5.28 58.04 78.67
C THR A 49 4.25 57.17 77.93
N GLU A 50 2.95 57.34 78.21
CA GLU A 50 1.86 56.67 77.50
C GLU A 50 1.83 57.07 76.02
N LEU A 51 1.95 58.35 75.71
CA LEU A 51 2.02 58.84 74.32
C LEU A 51 3.23 58.27 73.59
N MET A 52 4.40 58.23 74.22
CA MET A 52 5.59 57.61 73.63
C MET A 52 5.42 56.11 73.40
N GLN A 53 4.75 55.39 74.32
CA GLN A 53 4.46 53.97 74.13
C GLN A 53 3.46 53.76 73.00
N LEU A 54 2.39 54.54 72.94
CA LEU A 54 1.39 54.48 71.89
C LEU A 54 1.98 54.81 70.51
N GLN A 55 2.90 55.79 70.46
CA GLN A 55 3.56 56.13 69.20
C GLN A 55 4.47 54.99 68.72
N ARG A 56 5.21 54.34 69.62
CA ARG A 56 6.01 53.15 69.26
C ARG A 56 5.13 52.01 68.75
N THR A 57 4.02 51.70 69.42
CA THR A 57 3.13 50.61 68.99
C THR A 57 2.43 50.94 67.66
N HIS A 58 2.10 52.21 67.43
CA HIS A 58 1.59 52.68 66.14
C HIS A 58 2.65 52.52 65.03
N ASP A 59 3.90 52.92 65.28
CA ASP A 59 4.98 52.80 64.30
C ASP A 59 5.27 51.33 63.96
N GLU A 60 5.22 50.43 64.95
CA GLU A 60 5.32 48.98 64.76
C GLU A 60 4.13 48.42 63.94
N TYR A 61 2.91 48.87 64.22
CA TYR A 61 1.72 48.50 63.46
C TYR A 61 1.85 48.93 61.99
N VAL A 62 2.21 50.20 61.73
CA VAL A 62 2.40 50.71 60.37
C VAL A 62 3.46 49.89 59.64
N LYS A 63 4.59 49.61 60.29
CA LYS A 63 5.65 48.80 59.70
C LYS A 63 5.18 47.40 59.32
N SER A 64 4.50 46.70 60.24
CA SER A 64 3.97 45.36 59.97
C SER A 64 2.89 45.38 58.88
N SER A 65 2.02 46.40 58.84
CA SER A 65 1.03 46.58 57.77
C SER A 65 1.70 46.71 56.40
N CYS A 66 2.75 47.53 56.28
CA CYS A 66 3.49 47.68 55.02
C CYS A 66 4.24 46.40 54.62
N GLU A 67 4.71 45.60 55.58
CA GLU A 67 5.31 44.28 55.31
C GLU A 67 4.27 43.31 54.75
N TYR A 68 3.07 43.25 55.35
CA TYR A 68 1.96 42.44 54.85
C TYR A 68 1.47 42.89 53.46
N GLU A 69 1.34 44.19 53.22
CA GLU A 69 0.97 44.73 51.91
C GLU A 69 1.96 44.28 50.83
N ARG A 70 3.27 44.37 51.11
CA ARG A 70 4.32 43.91 50.20
C ARG A 70 4.24 42.39 49.94
N GLU A 71 3.99 41.59 50.97
CA GLU A 71 3.82 40.13 50.80
C GLU A 71 2.61 39.80 49.93
N LEU A 72 1.50 40.51 50.11
CA LEU A 72 0.30 40.36 49.29
C LEU A 72 0.56 40.77 47.83
N GLU A 73 1.26 41.87 47.59
CA GLU A 73 1.65 42.30 46.23
C GLU A 73 2.51 41.23 45.54
N ILE A 74 3.48 40.64 46.23
CA ILE A 74 4.31 39.54 45.71
C ILE A 74 3.44 38.33 45.36
N GLU A 75 2.46 38.01 46.18
CA GLU A 75 1.57 36.87 45.98
C GLU A 75 0.62 37.10 44.79
N VAL A 76 0.08 38.33 44.64
CA VAL A 76 -0.69 38.74 43.46
C VAL A 76 0.15 38.59 42.20
N ASP A 77 1.37 39.15 42.18
CA ASP A 77 2.32 39.02 41.07
C ASP A 77 2.59 37.55 40.71
N ARG A 78 2.74 36.69 41.72
CA ARG A 78 2.96 35.25 41.54
C ARG A 78 1.76 34.59 40.88
N TYR A 79 0.54 34.91 41.34
CA TYR A 79 -0.69 34.36 40.77
C TYR A 79 -0.95 34.88 39.35
N GLU A 80 -0.69 36.15 39.06
CA GLU A 80 -0.81 36.70 37.71
C GLU A 80 0.13 36.01 36.74
N LYS A 81 1.41 35.85 37.11
CA LYS A 81 2.39 35.10 36.30
C LYS A 81 1.96 33.66 36.07
N LYS A 82 1.47 32.99 37.11
CA LYS A 82 0.97 31.61 37.00
C LYS A 82 -0.26 31.53 36.08
N THR A 83 -1.15 32.52 36.15
CA THR A 83 -2.34 32.59 35.30
C THR A 83 -1.95 32.76 33.85
N GLN A 84 -1.05 33.70 33.54
CA GLN A 84 -0.52 33.90 32.19
C GLN A 84 0.16 32.64 31.64
N GLN A 85 0.94 31.93 32.46
CA GLN A 85 1.55 30.66 32.08
C GLN A 85 0.49 29.60 31.75
N LEU A 86 -0.52 29.43 32.60
CA LEU A 86 -1.60 28.47 32.37
C LEU A 86 -2.43 28.80 31.14
N GLU A 87 -2.72 30.08 30.90
CA GLU A 87 -3.42 30.55 29.69
C GLU A 87 -2.61 30.25 28.43
N SER A 88 -1.29 30.51 28.45
CA SER A 88 -0.42 30.18 27.32
C SER A 88 -0.36 28.68 27.04
N ALA A 89 -0.31 27.86 28.10
CA ALA A 89 -0.31 26.41 27.99
C ALA A 89 -1.65 25.88 27.46
N ALA A 90 -2.77 26.46 27.92
CA ALA A 90 -4.11 26.11 27.44
C ALA A 90 -4.25 26.41 25.95
N LEU A 91 -3.83 27.60 25.50
CA LEU A 91 -3.83 27.97 24.08
C LEU A 91 -2.95 27.05 23.24
N GLN A 92 -1.79 26.63 23.76
CA GLN A 92 -0.93 25.69 23.03
C GLN A 92 -1.59 24.32 22.90
N LEU A 93 -2.15 23.79 23.99
CA LEU A 93 -2.86 22.51 23.98
C LEU A 93 -4.08 22.53 23.04
N GLU A 94 -4.78 23.65 22.93
CA GLU A 94 -5.88 23.81 21.98
C GLU A 94 -5.40 23.74 20.52
N ARG A 95 -4.26 24.35 20.19
CA ARG A 95 -3.65 24.23 18.86
C ARG A 95 -3.23 22.79 18.58
N ASP A 96 -2.49 22.17 19.50
CA ASP A 96 -2.02 20.79 19.37
C ASP A 96 -3.20 19.82 19.17
N LYS A 97 -4.32 20.05 19.88
CA LYS A 97 -5.56 19.29 19.71
C LYS A 97 -6.17 19.48 18.31
N CYS A 98 -6.19 20.70 17.79
CA CYS A 98 -6.70 20.99 16.45
C CYS A 98 -5.83 20.33 15.37
N ASP A 99 -4.51 20.37 15.52
CA ASP A 99 -3.56 19.73 14.60
C ASP A 99 -3.70 18.21 14.62
N LEU A 100 -3.79 17.62 15.82
CA LEU A 100 -3.99 16.19 15.99
C LEU A 100 -5.33 15.73 15.41
N ASN A 101 -6.41 16.49 15.61
CA ASN A 101 -7.71 16.18 15.02
C ASN A 101 -7.67 16.24 13.50
N SER A 102 -6.96 17.22 12.94
CA SER A 102 -6.79 17.35 11.48
C SER A 102 -6.01 16.17 10.90
N SER A 103 -4.90 15.78 11.55
CA SER A 103 -4.11 14.60 11.19
C SER A 103 -4.94 13.30 11.30
N MET A 104 -5.69 13.14 12.38
CA MET A 104 -6.55 11.98 12.59
C MET A 104 -7.64 11.86 11.51
N ASN A 105 -8.23 12.99 11.10
CA ASN A 105 -9.19 13.01 10.01
C ASN A 105 -8.54 12.65 8.67
N GLY A 106 -7.34 13.15 8.39
CA GLY A 106 -6.56 12.76 7.20
C GLY A 106 -6.31 11.26 7.14
N VAL A 107 -5.85 10.66 8.25
CA VAL A 107 -5.63 9.20 8.34
C VAL A 107 -6.93 8.41 8.15
N LYS A 108 -8.06 8.90 8.67
CA LYS A 108 -9.37 8.25 8.45
C LYS A 108 -9.77 8.28 6.98
N GLU A 109 -9.56 9.38 6.29
CA GLU A 109 -9.87 9.52 4.86
C GLU A 109 -8.99 8.59 4.02
N GLU A 110 -7.69 8.52 4.33
CA GLU A 110 -6.76 7.58 3.69
C GLU A 110 -7.18 6.13 3.93
N LEU A 111 -7.56 5.77 5.16
CA LEU A 111 -8.05 4.43 5.50
C LEU A 111 -9.32 4.07 4.72
N GLN A 112 -10.24 5.02 4.56
CA GLN A 112 -11.43 4.79 3.74
C GLN A 112 -11.06 4.61 2.26
N ALA A 113 -10.11 5.40 1.75
CA ALA A 113 -9.65 5.28 0.38
C ALA A 113 -8.95 3.94 0.11
N THR A 114 -8.13 3.46 1.04
CA THR A 114 -7.48 2.14 0.93
C THR A 114 -8.51 1.02 0.97
N HIS A 115 -9.51 1.09 1.85
CA HIS A 115 -10.57 0.08 1.92
C HIS A 115 -11.41 0.01 0.64
N ARG A 116 -11.75 1.15 0.02
CA ARG A 116 -12.40 1.19 -1.30
C ARG A 116 -11.53 0.54 -2.38
N ARG A 117 -10.22 0.82 -2.37
CA ARG A 117 -9.26 0.20 -3.31
C ARG A 117 -9.17 -1.30 -3.12
N GLU A 118 -9.08 -1.75 -1.87
CA GLU A 118 -9.04 -3.17 -1.52
C GLU A 118 -10.28 -3.88 -2.04
N HIS A 119 -11.47 -3.33 -1.78
CA HIS A 119 -12.73 -3.89 -2.25
C HIS A 119 -12.78 -4.00 -3.78
N MET A 120 -12.36 -2.94 -4.50
CA MET A 120 -12.27 -2.96 -5.96
C MET A 120 -11.33 -4.07 -6.47
N LEU A 121 -10.17 -4.24 -5.84
CA LEU A 121 -9.20 -5.28 -6.21
C LEU A 121 -9.76 -6.69 -5.91
N GLN A 122 -10.51 -6.87 -4.82
CA GLN A 122 -11.19 -8.13 -4.52
C GLN A 122 -12.21 -8.49 -5.60
N THR A 123 -13.05 -7.54 -6.02
CA THR A 123 -14.02 -7.76 -7.10
C THR A 123 -13.33 -8.11 -8.42
N GLN A 124 -12.24 -7.41 -8.78
CA GLN A 124 -11.48 -7.72 -9.99
C GLN A 124 -10.84 -9.12 -9.92
N LEU A 125 -10.36 -9.54 -8.75
CA LEU A 125 -9.79 -10.85 -8.54
C LEU A 125 -10.85 -11.95 -8.71
N GLU A 126 -12.06 -11.74 -8.19
CA GLU A 126 -13.19 -12.65 -8.40
C GLU A 126 -13.60 -12.74 -9.87
N GLU A 127 -13.68 -11.61 -10.58
CA GLU A 127 -13.98 -11.59 -12.01
C GLU A 127 -12.92 -12.37 -12.82
N MET A 128 -11.64 -12.18 -12.51
CA MET A 128 -10.55 -12.89 -13.17
C MET A 128 -10.59 -14.40 -12.89
N LYS A 129 -10.94 -14.81 -11.67
CA LYS A 129 -11.16 -16.25 -11.36
C LYS A 129 -12.26 -16.85 -12.22
N TRP A 130 -13.40 -16.17 -12.34
CA TRP A 130 -14.50 -16.61 -13.21
C TRP A 130 -14.09 -16.69 -14.67
N LYS A 131 -13.30 -15.71 -15.15
CA LYS A 131 -12.79 -15.71 -16.53
C LYS A 131 -11.83 -16.86 -16.79
N ILE A 132 -10.94 -17.18 -15.85
CA ILE A 132 -10.02 -18.32 -15.95
C ILE A 132 -10.81 -19.62 -16.05
N GLN A 133 -11.79 -19.85 -15.17
CA GLN A 133 -12.60 -21.07 -15.21
C GLN A 133 -13.34 -21.25 -16.54
N ARG A 134 -13.86 -20.16 -17.12
CA ARG A 134 -14.49 -20.20 -18.45
C ARG A 134 -13.51 -20.55 -19.56
N LEU A 135 -12.28 -20.03 -19.50
CA LEU A 135 -11.25 -20.34 -20.47
C LEU A 135 -10.75 -21.78 -20.34
N GLU A 136 -10.65 -22.30 -19.12
CA GLU A 136 -10.33 -23.71 -18.86
C GLU A 136 -11.41 -24.62 -19.46
N GLN A 137 -12.69 -24.33 -19.22
CA GLN A 137 -13.79 -25.10 -19.81
C GLN A 137 -13.76 -25.07 -21.35
N ALA A 138 -13.57 -23.89 -21.94
CA ALA A 138 -13.49 -23.76 -23.40
C ALA A 138 -12.28 -24.52 -23.99
N ASN A 139 -11.17 -24.60 -23.24
CA ASN A 139 -10.00 -25.37 -23.64
C ASN A 139 -10.30 -26.88 -23.59
N ASP A 140 -10.93 -27.37 -22.54
CA ASP A 140 -11.34 -28.79 -22.43
C ASP A 140 -12.27 -29.20 -23.58
N GLU A 141 -13.22 -28.34 -23.96
CA GLU A 141 -14.12 -28.53 -25.09
C GLU A 141 -13.37 -28.58 -26.43
N LEU A 142 -12.37 -27.70 -26.60
CA LEU A 142 -11.53 -27.66 -27.80
C LEU A 142 -10.64 -28.90 -27.90
N GLU A 143 -10.01 -29.33 -26.82
CA GLU A 143 -9.23 -30.57 -26.78
C GLU A 143 -10.09 -31.79 -27.11
N THR A 144 -11.30 -31.85 -26.58
CA THR A 144 -12.24 -32.91 -26.89
C THR A 144 -12.59 -32.92 -28.37
N SER A 145 -12.89 -31.75 -28.94
CA SER A 145 -13.17 -31.59 -30.37
C SER A 145 -11.99 -32.00 -31.24
N ALA A 146 -10.76 -31.67 -30.83
CA ALA A 146 -9.54 -32.06 -31.52
C ALA A 146 -9.34 -33.59 -31.51
N ARG A 147 -9.58 -34.26 -30.38
CA ARG A 147 -9.51 -35.73 -30.29
C ARG A 147 -10.55 -36.41 -31.19
N VAL A 148 -11.78 -35.89 -31.21
CA VAL A 148 -12.85 -36.41 -32.10
C VAL A 148 -12.48 -36.23 -33.57
N ALA A 149 -11.97 -35.05 -33.94
CA ALA A 149 -11.53 -34.78 -35.30
C ALA A 149 -10.38 -35.71 -35.72
N GLN A 150 -9.40 -35.92 -34.83
CA GLN A 150 -8.28 -36.82 -35.07
C GLN A 150 -8.73 -38.27 -35.28
N ALA A 151 -9.62 -38.78 -34.42
CA ALA A 151 -10.20 -40.12 -34.59
C ALA A 151 -10.97 -40.23 -35.92
N THR A 152 -11.70 -39.18 -36.31
CA THR A 152 -12.42 -39.15 -37.60
C THR A 152 -11.46 -39.17 -38.79
N ILE A 153 -10.33 -38.47 -38.71
CA ILE A 153 -9.29 -38.49 -39.75
C ILE A 153 -8.70 -39.89 -39.87
N GLU A 154 -8.38 -40.54 -38.74
CA GLU A 154 -7.83 -41.90 -38.71
C GLU A 154 -8.82 -42.92 -39.30
N ASP A 155 -10.11 -42.83 -38.95
CA ASP A 155 -11.17 -43.66 -39.51
C ASP A 155 -11.31 -43.49 -41.03
N LEU A 156 -11.24 -42.25 -41.52
CA LEU A 156 -11.30 -41.95 -42.95
C LEU A 156 -10.04 -42.43 -43.68
N HIS A 157 -8.87 -42.31 -43.06
CA HIS A 157 -7.62 -42.84 -43.60
C HIS A 157 -7.69 -44.36 -43.77
N HIS A 158 -8.12 -45.08 -42.74
CA HIS A 158 -8.25 -46.53 -42.80
C HIS A 158 -9.27 -46.99 -43.86
N LYS A 159 -10.40 -46.27 -44.00
CA LYS A 159 -11.37 -46.50 -45.09
C LYS A 159 -10.75 -46.27 -46.47
N SER A 160 -9.94 -45.22 -46.61
CA SER A 160 -9.24 -44.91 -47.86
C SER A 160 -8.23 -46.00 -48.22
N GLU A 161 -7.45 -46.49 -47.26
CA GLU A 161 -6.51 -47.60 -47.46
C GLU A 161 -7.25 -48.88 -47.87
N THR A 162 -8.34 -49.21 -47.17
CA THR A 162 -9.17 -50.39 -47.51
C THR A 162 -9.72 -50.32 -48.93
N LEU A 163 -10.23 -49.14 -49.34
CA LEU A 163 -10.74 -48.94 -50.71
C LEU A 163 -9.62 -49.01 -51.75
N LEU A 164 -8.43 -48.52 -51.43
CA LEU A 164 -7.25 -48.62 -52.30
C LEU A 164 -6.85 -50.09 -52.48
N GLU A 165 -6.77 -50.87 -51.40
CA GLU A 165 -6.47 -52.31 -51.46
C GLU A 165 -7.49 -53.06 -52.32
N GLN A 166 -8.79 -52.80 -52.12
CA GLN A 166 -9.86 -53.37 -52.96
C GLN A 166 -9.70 -52.98 -54.43
N ASN A 167 -9.32 -51.73 -54.71
CA ASN A 167 -9.11 -51.26 -56.08
C ASN A 167 -7.93 -51.97 -56.75
N VAL A 168 -6.81 -52.10 -56.04
CA VAL A 168 -5.62 -52.84 -56.51
C VAL A 168 -5.97 -54.30 -56.78
N PHE A 169 -6.73 -54.93 -55.90
CA PHE A 169 -7.19 -56.31 -56.08
C PHE A 169 -8.05 -56.47 -57.36
N LEU A 170 -9.06 -55.61 -57.54
CA LEU A 170 -9.92 -55.63 -58.73
C LEU A 170 -9.16 -55.31 -60.03
N GLN A 171 -8.16 -54.41 -59.98
CA GLN A 171 -7.29 -54.15 -61.12
C GLN A 171 -6.49 -55.39 -61.50
N HIS A 172 -5.95 -56.11 -60.51
CA HIS A 172 -5.23 -57.35 -60.75
C HIS A 172 -6.12 -58.45 -61.36
N GLU A 173 -7.33 -58.64 -60.84
CA GLU A 173 -8.31 -59.58 -61.43
C GLU A 173 -8.67 -59.22 -62.87
N LYS A 174 -8.88 -57.93 -63.14
CA LYS A 174 -9.15 -57.43 -64.50
C LYS A 174 -7.99 -57.72 -65.44
N GLU A 175 -6.75 -57.47 -65.00
CA GLU A 175 -5.55 -57.77 -65.80
C GLU A 175 -5.46 -59.27 -66.10
N GLU A 176 -5.73 -60.13 -65.12
CA GLU A 176 -5.67 -61.57 -65.30
C GLU A 176 -6.76 -62.08 -66.27
N LEU A 177 -7.99 -61.55 -66.17
CA LEU A 177 -9.05 -61.84 -67.14
C LEU A 177 -8.69 -61.38 -68.55
N LEU A 178 -8.08 -60.20 -68.72
CA LEU A 178 -7.61 -59.72 -70.02
C LEU A 178 -6.49 -60.61 -70.60
N LYS A 179 -5.58 -61.11 -69.75
CA LYS A 179 -4.57 -62.10 -70.18
C LYS A 179 -5.22 -63.40 -70.62
N GLN A 180 -6.19 -63.91 -69.88
CA GLN A 180 -6.93 -65.13 -70.28
C GLN A 180 -7.65 -64.94 -71.61
N LEU A 181 -8.36 -63.81 -71.79
CA LEU A 181 -9.03 -63.47 -73.05
C LEU A 181 -8.05 -63.37 -74.22
N SER A 182 -6.94 -62.66 -74.04
CA SER A 182 -5.91 -62.55 -75.08
C SER A 182 -5.25 -63.89 -75.41
N SER A 183 -5.02 -64.76 -74.41
CA SER A 183 -4.55 -66.14 -74.62
C SER A 183 -5.53 -66.97 -75.45
N ILE A 184 -6.84 -66.88 -75.17
CA ILE A 184 -7.89 -67.56 -75.95
C ILE A 184 -7.89 -67.06 -77.40
N ILE A 185 -7.84 -65.73 -77.61
CA ILE A 185 -7.80 -65.13 -78.95
C ILE A 185 -6.57 -65.60 -79.73
N VAL A 186 -5.40 -65.71 -79.09
CA VAL A 186 -4.18 -66.22 -79.75
C VAL A 186 -4.30 -67.72 -80.06
N ALA A 187 -4.92 -68.50 -79.18
CA ALA A 187 -5.13 -69.93 -79.38
C ALA A 187 -6.13 -70.24 -80.50
N GLU A 188 -7.12 -69.39 -80.76
CA GLU A 188 -8.05 -69.54 -81.89
C GLU A 188 -7.43 -69.09 -83.24
N VAL A 189 -6.32 -68.33 -83.25
CA VAL A 189 -5.74 -67.72 -84.46
C VAL A 189 -4.54 -68.50 -85.03
N HIS A 190 -4.16 -69.68 -84.51
CA HIS A 190 -3.10 -70.52 -85.12
C HIS A 190 -3.39 -72.03 -85.20
N PRO A 191 -3.51 -72.61 -86.41
CA PRO A 191 -2.94 -73.91 -86.74
C PRO A 191 -1.43 -73.77 -87.06
N THR A 192 -0.60 -74.69 -86.58
CA THR A 192 0.87 -74.75 -86.76
C THR A 192 1.31 -75.18 -88.18
N PRO A 193 2.61 -75.17 -88.57
CA PRO A 193 3.75 -74.26 -88.27
C PRO A 193 4.62 -73.90 -89.51
N VAL A 194 5.33 -72.75 -89.57
CA VAL A 194 6.62 -72.59 -90.32
C VAL A 194 7.44 -71.37 -89.77
N GLU A 195 8.69 -71.60 -89.37
CA GLU A 195 9.75 -70.59 -89.10
C GLU A 195 10.63 -70.36 -90.36
N PRO A 196 11.63 -69.44 -90.42
CA PRO A 196 11.95 -68.27 -89.57
C PRO A 196 12.23 -66.99 -90.40
N ARG A 197 12.31 -65.80 -89.77
CA ARG A 197 13.13 -64.70 -90.33
C ARG A 197 13.56 -63.63 -89.33
N THR A 198 14.85 -63.35 -89.45
CA THR A 198 15.72 -62.37 -88.80
C THR A 198 15.27 -60.91 -88.99
N ALA A 199 15.39 -60.07 -87.95
CA ALA A 199 16.21 -58.85 -87.98
C ALA A 199 16.20 -58.10 -86.64
N SER A 200 17.42 -57.84 -86.19
CA SER A 200 17.84 -56.91 -85.15
C SER A 200 17.35 -55.47 -85.40
N THR A 201 16.97 -54.75 -84.34
CA THR A 201 17.50 -53.39 -84.11
C THR A 201 17.29 -52.96 -82.65
N ARG A 202 18.42 -52.68 -82.00
CA ARG A 202 18.56 -51.98 -80.73
C ARG A 202 18.60 -50.47 -81.01
N PHE A 203 17.87 -49.66 -80.23
CA PHE A 203 18.22 -48.28 -79.85
C PHE A 203 17.55 -48.05 -78.47
N SER A 204 18.26 -48.00 -77.34
CA SER A 204 19.26 -47.04 -76.85
C SER A 204 18.80 -45.56 -76.83
N ARG A 205 18.42 -45.13 -75.62
CA ARG A 205 18.79 -43.87 -74.94
C ARG A 205 18.47 -42.54 -75.64
N PHE A 206 17.50 -41.84 -75.06
CA PHE A 206 17.52 -40.39 -74.76
C PHE A 206 16.69 -40.20 -73.48
N SER A 207 16.87 -39.24 -72.60
CA SER A 207 17.93 -38.32 -72.22
C SER A 207 17.36 -37.61 -70.98
N ARG A 208 18.12 -37.51 -69.88
CA ARG A 208 17.72 -36.73 -68.70
C ARG A 208 17.81 -35.24 -69.04
N LYS A 209 16.81 -34.43 -68.65
CA LYS A 209 16.91 -33.39 -67.60
C LYS A 209 15.72 -32.41 -67.65
N SER A 210 15.37 -32.01 -66.43
CA SER A 210 14.34 -31.08 -65.98
C SER A 210 14.36 -29.71 -66.65
N SER A 211 13.19 -29.05 -66.71
CA SER A 211 13.11 -27.58 -66.69
C SER A 211 11.78 -27.13 -66.07
N SER A 212 11.92 -26.13 -65.21
CA SER A 212 10.93 -25.41 -64.39
C SER A 212 10.30 -24.19 -65.09
N TYR A 213 9.30 -23.59 -64.42
CA TYR A 213 8.62 -22.29 -64.65
C TYR A 213 7.50 -22.33 -65.73
N VAL A 214 6.31 -21.73 -65.55
CA VAL A 214 6.00 -20.30 -65.24
C VAL A 214 4.54 -20.13 -64.75
N SER A 215 4.35 -19.27 -63.72
CA SER A 215 3.25 -18.33 -63.36
C SER A 215 1.76 -18.75 -63.24
N GLU A 216 0.86 -18.05 -62.54
CA GLU A 216 0.81 -16.96 -61.53
C GLU A 216 -0.67 -16.52 -61.48
N THR A 217 -1.22 -16.23 -60.31
CA THR A 217 -2.39 -15.34 -60.00
C THR A 217 -2.85 -15.71 -58.58
N ALA A 218 -3.15 -14.83 -57.63
CA ALA A 218 -3.02 -13.38 -57.49
C ALA A 218 -3.08 -13.10 -55.96
N ALA A 219 -2.31 -12.12 -55.47
CA ALA A 219 -2.43 -11.58 -54.12
C ALA A 219 -3.62 -10.58 -54.02
N PRO A 220 -4.05 -10.11 -52.82
CA PRO A 220 -3.31 -9.02 -52.16
C PRO A 220 -3.24 -9.09 -50.59
N VAL A 221 -2.06 -8.83 -49.98
CA VAL A 221 -1.65 -7.59 -49.24
C VAL A 221 -2.19 -7.54 -47.79
N ALA A 222 -1.44 -7.34 -46.68
CA ALA A 222 -0.23 -6.55 -46.42
C ALA A 222 0.55 -7.03 -45.15
N PRO A 223 1.78 -6.50 -44.90
CA PRO A 223 2.88 -7.25 -44.29
C PRO A 223 3.46 -6.70 -42.97
N ILE A 224 4.19 -7.59 -42.29
CA ILE A 224 5.14 -7.35 -41.20
C ILE A 224 6.38 -6.61 -41.74
N GLN A 225 6.84 -5.57 -41.04
CA GLN A 225 8.10 -4.86 -41.30
C GLN A 225 9.17 -5.21 -40.24
N GLU A 226 10.25 -5.83 -40.70
CA GLU A 226 11.64 -5.63 -40.24
C GLU A 226 12.38 -5.17 -41.52
N GLU A 227 13.36 -4.28 -41.58
CA GLU A 227 14.52 -4.03 -40.71
C GLU A 227 15.15 -2.70 -41.20
N ASN A 228 15.71 -1.86 -40.33
CA ASN A 228 16.90 -1.08 -40.71
C ASN A 228 17.69 -0.53 -39.52
N THR A 229 18.81 -1.21 -39.29
CA THR A 229 20.10 -0.78 -38.74
C THR A 229 20.30 0.73 -38.43
N ARG A 230 20.49 1.06 -37.15
CA ARG A 230 21.34 2.19 -36.73
C ARG A 230 22.23 1.81 -35.54
N LYS A 231 23.51 2.13 -35.71
CA LYS A 231 24.65 1.90 -34.82
C LYS A 231 24.43 2.55 -33.46
N GLY A 232 24.39 1.74 -32.40
CA GLY A 232 24.40 2.17 -31.00
C GLY A 232 25.51 1.43 -30.23
N LYS A 233 26.32 2.17 -29.49
CA LYS A 233 27.55 1.76 -28.79
C LYS A 233 27.39 0.47 -27.96
N ARG A 234 28.30 -0.49 -28.18
CA ARG A 234 28.50 -1.67 -27.32
C ARG A 234 28.84 -1.24 -25.89
N ARG A 235 27.87 -1.26 -24.99
CA ARG A 235 28.12 -1.37 -23.55
C ARG A 235 28.22 -2.86 -23.23
N LYS A 236 29.41 -3.32 -22.82
CA LYS A 236 29.64 -4.63 -22.21
C LYS A 236 28.83 -4.69 -20.91
N GLY A 237 27.57 -5.09 -21.00
CA GLY A 237 26.79 -5.54 -19.86
C GLY A 237 27.28 -6.94 -19.49
N ARG A 238 27.92 -7.05 -18.32
CA ARG A 238 28.05 -8.35 -17.64
C ARG A 238 26.63 -8.88 -17.47
N ARG A 239 26.31 -10.02 -18.10
CA ARG A 239 25.19 -10.85 -17.64
C ARG A 239 25.51 -11.23 -16.19
N PRO A 240 24.69 -10.89 -15.19
CA PRO A 240 24.76 -11.60 -13.93
C PRO A 240 24.37 -13.04 -14.23
N GLU A 241 25.15 -13.99 -13.69
CA GLU A 241 24.75 -15.39 -13.60
C GLU A 241 23.29 -15.45 -13.18
N VAL A 242 22.51 -16.27 -13.90
CA VAL A 242 21.20 -16.69 -13.44
C VAL A 242 21.43 -17.36 -12.09
N LEU A 243 21.26 -16.59 -11.01
CA LEU A 243 21.15 -17.15 -9.68
C LEU A 243 20.01 -18.15 -9.77
N GLU A 244 20.34 -19.42 -9.54
CA GLU A 244 19.42 -20.53 -9.34
C GLU A 244 18.57 -20.29 -8.09
N THR A 245 17.73 -19.26 -8.09
CA THR A 245 16.77 -18.96 -7.04
C THR A 245 15.35 -19.13 -7.58
N CYS A 246 15.13 -20.22 -8.30
CA CYS A 246 13.80 -20.74 -8.51
C CYS A 246 13.47 -21.82 -7.47
N LEU A 247 12.22 -21.76 -6.98
CA LEU A 247 11.48 -22.83 -6.30
C LEU A 247 11.77 -23.12 -4.83
N HIS A 248 11.41 -22.19 -3.94
CA HIS A 248 11.17 -22.54 -2.53
C HIS A 248 9.71 -22.36 -2.07
N LEU A 249 8.80 -21.86 -2.90
CA LEU A 249 7.37 -21.81 -2.57
C LEU A 249 6.67 -23.20 -2.64
N THR A 250 7.23 -24.13 -3.42
CA THR A 250 6.68 -25.48 -3.64
C THR A 250 7.40 -26.56 -2.80
N CYS A 251 8.47 -26.23 -2.09
CA CYS A 251 9.20 -27.20 -1.27
C CYS A 251 8.41 -27.54 0.02
N ARG A 252 7.96 -28.81 0.12
CA ARG A 252 7.25 -29.35 1.30
C ARG A 252 8.02 -29.18 2.61
N LYS A 253 9.35 -29.19 2.59
CA LYS A 253 10.20 -29.04 3.80
C LYS A 253 10.27 -27.59 4.30
N CYS A 254 10.30 -26.61 3.40
CA CYS A 254 10.25 -25.18 3.76
C CYS A 254 8.88 -24.79 4.34
N ARG A 255 7.78 -25.37 3.83
CA ARG A 255 6.43 -25.17 4.39
C ARG A 255 6.26 -25.71 5.81
N ALA A 256 7.07 -26.69 6.21
CA ALA A 256 6.97 -27.36 7.51
C ALA A 256 7.90 -26.80 8.59
N ASN A 257 8.60 -25.68 8.33
CA ASN A 257 9.54 -25.04 9.28
C ASN A 257 10.58 -26.00 9.91
N LYS A 258 11.00 -27.04 9.18
CA LYS A 258 12.06 -27.96 9.64
C LYS A 258 13.43 -27.52 9.10
N PRO A 259 14.47 -27.46 9.95
CA PRO A 259 15.81 -27.09 9.51
C PRO A 259 16.34 -28.14 8.52
N HIS A 260 16.83 -27.69 7.37
CA HIS A 260 17.47 -28.55 6.36
C HIS A 260 18.59 -27.80 5.62
N ALA A 261 19.51 -28.58 5.05
CA ALA A 261 20.92 -28.24 4.78
C ALA A 261 21.21 -27.20 3.66
N HIS A 262 20.26 -26.33 3.31
CA HIS A 262 20.51 -25.24 2.35
C HIS A 262 20.72 -23.88 3.03
N ASN A 263 20.65 -23.80 4.36
CA ASN A 263 21.06 -22.62 5.14
C ASN A 263 22.59 -22.51 5.33
N GLY A 264 23.38 -23.37 4.69
CA GLY A 264 24.86 -23.36 4.75
C GLY A 264 25.52 -22.45 3.71
N GLY A 265 24.85 -21.40 3.26
CA GLY A 265 25.32 -20.53 2.18
C GLY A 265 25.62 -19.11 2.66
N SER A 266 26.89 -18.88 3.01
CA SER A 266 27.57 -17.57 3.03
C SER A 266 27.12 -16.56 4.09
N ASP A 267 27.85 -16.60 5.21
CA ASP A 267 28.00 -15.53 6.23
C ASP A 267 28.62 -14.21 5.68
N GLU A 268 28.79 -14.04 4.36
CA GLU A 268 29.43 -12.83 3.79
C GLU A 268 28.45 -11.72 3.37
N LYS A 269 27.13 -11.93 3.46
CA LYS A 269 26.14 -10.95 2.97
C LYS A 269 25.16 -10.44 4.03
N GLY A 270 25.67 -10.18 5.23
CA GLY A 270 25.04 -9.34 6.23
C GLY A 270 23.77 -9.92 6.84
N SER A 271 23.28 -9.28 7.91
CA SER A 271 22.11 -9.73 8.66
C SER A 271 20.88 -9.89 7.75
N VAL A 272 19.95 -10.76 8.16
CA VAL A 272 18.64 -10.97 7.48
C VAL A 272 17.92 -9.65 7.17
N SER A 273 18.16 -8.62 7.97
CA SER A 273 17.70 -7.24 7.73
C SER A 273 18.16 -6.69 6.37
N ALA A 274 19.42 -6.91 5.99
CA ALA A 274 19.97 -6.49 4.69
C ALA A 274 19.35 -7.23 3.50
N PHE A 275 18.80 -8.44 3.69
CA PHE A 275 18.03 -9.11 2.65
C PHE A 275 16.69 -8.41 2.41
N PHE A 276 15.94 -8.11 3.47
CA PHE A 276 14.65 -7.42 3.36
C PHE A 276 14.81 -5.99 2.85
N GLU A 277 15.88 -5.29 3.22
CA GLU A 277 16.20 -3.96 2.69
C GLU A 277 16.50 -4.00 1.19
N ARG A 278 17.27 -5.00 0.73
CA ARG A 278 17.52 -5.22 -0.71
C ARG A 278 16.24 -5.57 -1.48
N LEU A 279 15.36 -6.37 -0.87
CA LEU A 279 14.07 -6.73 -1.46
C LEU A 279 13.14 -5.51 -1.54
N ARG A 280 13.15 -4.66 -0.51
CA ARG A 280 12.39 -3.41 -0.46
C ARG A 280 12.85 -2.44 -1.54
N ILE A 281 14.16 -2.22 -1.67
CA ILE A 281 14.74 -1.36 -2.71
C ILE A 281 14.46 -1.92 -4.11
N PHE A 282 14.51 -3.24 -4.29
CA PHE A 282 14.19 -3.88 -5.56
C PHE A 282 12.72 -3.73 -5.97
N LEU A 283 11.79 -3.87 -5.02
CA LEU A 283 10.35 -3.81 -5.30
C LEU A 283 9.79 -2.39 -5.36
N PHE A 284 10.35 -1.46 -4.56
CA PHE A 284 9.75 -0.15 -4.32
C PHE A 284 10.66 1.03 -4.67
N GLY A 285 11.91 0.78 -5.08
CA GLY A 285 12.90 1.82 -5.36
C GLY A 285 13.50 2.42 -4.08
N PRO A 286 14.56 3.23 -4.20
CA PRO A 286 15.30 3.74 -3.04
C PRO A 286 14.59 4.85 -2.25
N ASP A 287 13.58 5.53 -2.83
CA ASP A 287 12.99 6.76 -2.27
C ASP A 287 11.50 6.60 -1.90
N ARG A 288 11.20 5.68 -0.98
CA ARG A 288 9.97 5.67 -0.20
C ARG A 288 10.21 5.17 1.22
#